data_AF-A0A2U2YZ17-F1
#
_entry.id   AF-A0A2U2YZ17-F1
#
_cell.length_a   1.000
_cell.length_b   1.000
_cell.length_c   1.000
_cell.angle_alpha   90.00
_cell.angle_beta   90.00
_cell.angle_gamma   90.00
#
_symmetry.space_group_name_H-M   'P 1'
#
loop_
_entity.id
_entity.type
_entity.pdbx_description
1 polymer ?
#
loop_
_entity_poly.entity_id
_entity_poly.type
_entity_poly.pdbx_seq_one_letter_code
_entity_poly.pdbx_strand_id
1 'polypeptide(L)'
;MTYVSLDHRRVQTAVIGDKYSGDPVILPMDHHELDRWRKLHPDYTYWCGIQLGGCGGELSDRRYTDKVCHFAHHPNAVCHRTANGESSADHLFIKRGMERLLARQGLRGKVSTRDLGSGPGDAVDVFVPAVRRRVRFQLGALDYLAWRRAADEFAEDAAGADWVFAQDGPLTHELQYRQGYSLRVRLSTHGGERRVHIGVSAQGHPLQWTPLEECTLTPTGLLTPPLETVRLSQARHRAASFPVQGGLVFAPVPGSEVAEETPFDLGERHLIAAYVKPVDSPVVRALVSLPSDAGAPLAGHVYRVPDGARVLVADEDTAWVVTAERYIRLNAHEAQRTGLWSPSPAPTADCGRTALRPGGRIDLTTAASADDSSGSTAKAGTAADSEAQTGFAKRQTENRERRDRARDLISQLRPLEGALGEAVRKQVTRAINGAELWLAAVTNPRGDASNEGGRHVRQLELALRAARRDLKLDEHSTYSGTSAQAAQRKG
;
A
#
# COMPACT_ATOMS: atom_id res chain seq x y z
N MET A 1 3.06 33.30 35.10
CA MET A 1 3.18 33.32 33.62
C MET A 1 1.88 32.78 33.04
N THR A 2 1.11 33.62 32.36
CA THR A 2 -0.16 33.21 31.74
C THR A 2 0.16 32.42 30.48
N TYR A 3 -0.32 31.17 30.38
CA TYR A 3 -0.12 30.35 29.19
C TYR A 3 -1.03 30.85 28.07
N VAL A 4 -0.53 31.79 27.26
CA VAL A 4 -1.25 32.27 26.08
C VAL A 4 -1.26 31.14 25.05
N SER A 5 -2.44 30.55 24.81
CA SER A 5 -2.62 29.58 23.74
C SER A 5 -2.29 30.26 22.41
N LEU A 6 -1.19 29.84 21.79
CA LEU A 6 -0.69 30.46 20.57
C LEU A 6 -1.58 30.07 19.38
N ASP A 7 -1.98 31.08 18.59
CA ASP A 7 -2.81 30.89 17.39
C ASP A 7 -1.99 30.26 16.24
N HIS A 8 -1.87 28.93 16.27
CA HIS A 8 -1.17 28.13 15.25
C HIS A 8 -1.91 28.01 13.91
N ARG A 9 -3.04 28.73 13.69
CA ARG A 9 -3.79 28.69 12.41
C ARG A 9 -3.14 29.50 11.28
N ARG A 10 -2.03 30.19 11.57
CA ARG A 10 -1.32 31.10 10.67
C ARG A 10 -0.32 30.34 9.79
N VAL A 11 0.02 30.92 8.63
CA VAL A 11 0.95 30.31 7.68
C VAL A 11 2.37 30.33 8.25
N GLN A 12 2.90 29.16 8.61
CA GLN A 12 4.23 29.00 9.20
C GLN A 12 5.31 28.61 8.20
N THR A 13 4.92 28.18 6.99
CA THR A 13 5.84 27.65 5.98
C THR A 13 5.70 28.34 4.63
N ALA A 14 6.85 28.58 4.01
CA ALA A 14 7.01 29.12 2.67
C ALA A 14 8.10 28.32 1.92
N VAL A 15 8.30 28.65 0.65
CA VAL A 15 9.53 28.29 -0.09
C VAL A 15 10.35 29.55 -0.39
N ILE A 16 11.66 29.40 -0.51
CA ILE A 16 12.58 30.54 -0.77
C ILE A 16 12.92 30.68 -2.25
N GLY A 17 13.17 31.91 -2.70
CA GLY A 17 13.64 32.24 -4.05
C GLY A 17 12.50 32.49 -5.04
N ASP A 18 11.69 31.46 -5.34
CA ASP A 18 10.55 31.57 -6.26
C ASP A 18 9.40 30.59 -5.95
N LYS A 19 8.24 30.78 -6.57
CA LYS A 19 7.01 30.00 -6.34
C LYS A 19 7.04 28.51 -6.75
N TYR A 20 7.99 28.10 -7.58
CA TYR A 20 8.22 26.71 -8.00
C TYR A 20 9.32 26.03 -7.18
N SER A 21 10.08 26.80 -6.39
CA SER A 21 11.17 26.33 -5.53
C SER A 21 10.77 25.12 -4.68
N GLY A 22 11.73 24.19 -4.56
CA GLY A 22 11.63 23.02 -3.69
C GLY A 22 12.31 23.21 -2.33
N ASP A 23 12.78 24.43 -2.01
CA ASP A 23 13.50 24.73 -0.76
C ASP A 23 12.55 25.33 0.28
N PRO A 24 12.12 24.56 1.30
CA PRO A 24 11.19 25.04 2.31
C PRO A 24 11.89 25.80 3.43
N VAL A 25 11.11 26.68 4.07
CA VAL A 25 11.47 27.43 5.26
C VAL A 25 10.30 27.42 6.26
N ILE A 26 10.61 27.31 7.55
CA ILE A 26 9.70 27.69 8.64
C ILE A 26 10.10 29.08 9.11
N LEU A 27 9.13 29.97 9.30
CA LEU A 27 9.42 31.24 9.96
C LEU A 27 9.60 31.01 11.47
N PRO A 28 10.66 31.52 12.11
CA PRO A 28 10.76 31.48 13.56
C PRO A 28 9.56 32.19 14.20
N MET A 29 8.92 31.52 15.17
CA MET A 29 7.72 32.05 15.82
C MET A 29 8.02 33.18 16.80
N ASP A 30 9.19 33.15 17.43
CA ASP A 30 9.68 34.22 18.29
C ASP A 30 10.28 35.38 17.47
N HIS A 31 10.03 36.60 17.96
CA HIS A 31 10.48 37.83 17.33
C HIS A 31 11.99 38.06 17.40
N HIS A 32 12.68 37.65 18.47
CA HIS A 32 14.14 37.76 18.53
C HIS A 32 14.81 36.72 17.63
N GLU A 33 14.22 35.53 17.49
CA GLU A 33 14.63 34.53 16.50
C GLU A 33 14.42 35.03 15.07
N LEU A 34 13.27 35.66 14.78
CA LEU A 34 13.02 36.27 13.47
C LEU A 34 14.00 37.41 13.15
N ASP A 35 14.30 38.27 14.14
CA ASP A 35 15.29 39.34 13.98
C ASP A 35 16.72 38.79 13.75
N ARG A 36 17.04 37.59 14.26
CA ARG A 36 18.29 36.88 13.92
C ARG A 36 18.23 36.27 12.52
N TRP A 37 17.12 35.61 12.18
CA TRP A 37 16.88 34.99 10.88
C TRP A 37 17.03 35.98 9.72
N ARG A 38 16.40 37.16 9.83
CA ARG A 38 16.52 38.26 8.85
C ARG A 38 17.97 38.73 8.64
N LYS A 39 18.80 38.71 9.69
CA LYS A 39 20.22 39.10 9.60
C LYS A 39 21.09 38.02 8.95
N LEU A 40 20.75 36.75 9.14
CA LEU A 40 21.43 35.61 8.53
C LEU A 40 21.01 35.40 7.06
N HIS A 41 19.81 35.85 6.70
CA HIS A 41 19.20 35.64 5.39
C HIS A 41 18.60 36.94 4.82
N PRO A 42 19.42 37.97 4.55
CA PRO A 42 18.95 39.28 4.09
C PRO A 42 18.27 39.23 2.71
N ASP A 43 18.70 38.31 1.84
CA ASP A 43 18.28 38.23 0.44
C ASP A 43 17.16 37.18 0.19
N TYR A 44 16.58 36.58 1.24
CA TYR A 44 15.53 35.58 1.09
C TYR A 44 14.18 36.23 0.75
N THR A 45 13.68 35.95 -0.46
CA THR A 45 12.28 36.14 -0.84
C THR A 45 11.46 34.92 -0.42
N TYR A 46 10.23 35.13 0.04
CA TYR A 46 9.34 34.07 0.55
C TYR A 46 8.12 33.91 -0.34
N TRP A 47 7.76 32.68 -0.67
CA TRP A 47 6.66 32.38 -1.58
C TRP A 47 5.70 31.34 -1.02
N CYS A 48 4.40 31.53 -1.30
CA CYS A 48 3.36 30.54 -1.05
C CYS A 48 3.46 29.44 -2.11
N GLY A 49 4.52 28.63 -2.00
CA GLY A 49 4.98 27.73 -3.06
C GLY A 49 3.91 26.77 -3.57
N ILE A 50 3.93 26.50 -4.87
CA ILE A 50 2.97 25.61 -5.53
C ILE A 50 3.12 24.18 -5.01
N GLN A 51 4.34 23.75 -4.68
CA GLN A 51 4.60 22.44 -4.06
C GLN A 51 4.08 22.32 -2.61
N LEU A 52 3.68 23.43 -1.97
CA LEU A 52 2.98 23.45 -0.67
C LEU A 52 1.45 23.47 -0.80
N GLY A 53 0.91 23.37 -2.03
CA GLY A 53 -0.51 23.66 -2.31
C GLY A 53 -0.85 25.15 -2.20
N GLY A 54 0.16 26.02 -2.28
CA GLY A 54 0.00 27.47 -2.25
C GLY A 54 -0.42 28.07 -3.60
N CYS A 55 -0.83 29.34 -3.57
CA CYS A 55 -1.26 30.08 -4.77
C CYS A 55 -0.09 30.59 -5.65
N GLY A 56 1.15 30.40 -5.22
CA GLY A 56 2.35 30.92 -5.88
C GLY A 56 2.57 32.42 -5.74
N GLY A 57 1.82 33.10 -4.87
CA GLY A 57 2.03 34.51 -4.52
C GLY A 57 3.20 34.70 -3.55
N GLU A 58 3.83 35.87 -3.61
CA GLU A 58 4.87 36.29 -2.67
C GLU A 58 4.29 36.50 -1.25
N LEU A 59 5.11 36.29 -0.24
CA LEU A 59 4.76 36.36 1.18
C LEU A 59 5.63 37.38 1.90
N SER A 60 4.99 38.22 2.70
CA SER A 60 5.64 39.05 3.72
C SER A 60 5.80 38.27 5.02
N ASP A 61 6.91 38.43 5.72
CA ASP A 61 7.09 37.90 7.06
C ASP A 61 6.63 38.92 8.12
N ARG A 62 5.72 38.50 9.01
CA ARG A 62 5.09 39.40 9.99
C ARG A 62 5.67 39.17 11.38
N ARG A 63 6.56 40.08 11.76
CA ARG A 63 7.10 40.20 13.11
C ARG A 63 6.06 40.75 14.08
N TYR A 64 5.86 40.06 15.21
CA TYR A 64 4.97 40.47 16.29
C TYR A 64 5.62 40.18 17.65
N THR A 65 5.38 41.03 18.64
CA THR A 65 5.86 40.85 20.03
C THR A 65 4.76 40.36 20.97
N ASP A 66 3.50 40.45 20.54
CA ASP A 66 2.27 40.12 21.26
C ASP A 66 1.67 38.77 20.85
N LYS A 67 2.14 38.20 19.73
CA LYS A 67 1.67 36.95 19.12
C LYS A 67 2.76 36.34 18.24
N VAL A 68 2.53 35.10 17.81
CA VAL A 68 3.42 34.34 16.93
C VAL A 68 3.72 35.09 15.62
N CYS A 69 5.01 35.18 15.27
CA CYS A 69 5.44 35.61 13.95
C CYS A 69 5.01 34.59 12.88
N HIS A 70 4.63 35.06 11.70
CA HIS A 70 4.09 34.19 10.63
C HIS A 70 4.24 34.83 9.25
N PHE A 71 4.16 34.02 8.20
CA PHE A 71 4.01 34.54 6.85
C PHE A 71 2.60 35.07 6.61
N ALA A 72 2.48 36.13 5.82
CA ALA A 72 1.23 36.70 5.36
C ALA A 72 1.34 37.10 3.88
N HIS A 73 0.32 36.74 3.10
CA HIS A 73 0.17 37.24 1.74
C HIS A 73 0.01 38.77 1.71
N HIS A 74 0.30 39.37 0.56
CA HIS A 74 -0.07 40.75 0.29
C HIS A 74 -1.61 40.93 0.27
N PRO A 75 -2.12 42.16 0.51
CA PRO A 75 -3.55 42.45 0.41
C PRO A 75 -4.15 41.98 -0.92
N ASN A 76 -5.42 41.56 -0.89
CA ASN A 76 -6.19 41.06 -2.04
C ASN A 76 -5.72 39.72 -2.65
N ALA A 77 -4.69 39.06 -2.09
CA ALA A 77 -4.33 37.72 -2.52
C ALA A 77 -5.39 36.68 -2.10
N VAL A 78 -5.92 35.94 -3.08
CA VAL A 78 -6.80 34.78 -2.83
C VAL A 78 -5.94 33.52 -2.77
N CYS A 79 -6.04 32.78 -1.67
CA CYS A 79 -5.30 31.52 -1.47
C CYS A 79 -6.24 30.46 -0.89
N HIS A 80 -6.29 29.29 -1.53
CA HIS A 80 -7.11 28.15 -1.10
C HIS A 80 -6.30 27.10 -0.31
N ARG A 81 -5.07 27.45 0.10
CA ARG A 81 -4.21 26.58 0.91
C ARG A 81 -4.83 26.35 2.29
N THR A 82 -5.11 25.10 2.59
CA THR A 82 -5.72 24.66 3.86
C THR A 82 -4.67 24.29 4.91
N ALA A 83 -3.56 23.68 4.48
CA ALA A 83 -2.47 23.25 5.35
C ALA A 83 -1.49 24.41 5.61
N ASN A 84 -1.64 25.07 6.77
CA ASN A 84 -0.90 26.30 7.11
C ASN A 84 0.13 26.14 8.25
N GLY A 85 0.00 25.11 9.09
CA GLY A 85 0.94 24.82 10.18
C GLY A 85 2.29 24.27 9.70
N GLU A 86 3.24 24.10 10.61
CA GLU A 86 4.61 23.67 10.29
C GLU A 86 4.71 22.39 9.45
N SER A 87 3.83 21.40 9.71
CA SER A 87 3.85 20.09 9.03
C SER A 87 3.45 20.15 7.56
N SER A 88 2.87 21.25 7.10
CA SER A 88 2.44 21.44 5.71
C SER A 88 3.59 21.52 4.69
N ALA A 89 4.84 21.49 5.14
CA ALA A 89 6.04 21.43 4.31
C ALA A 89 6.91 20.18 4.57
N ASP A 90 6.44 19.22 5.36
CA ASP A 90 7.24 18.06 5.80
C ASP A 90 7.81 17.25 4.63
N HIS A 91 7.03 17.09 3.56
CA HIS A 91 7.45 16.46 2.31
C HIS A 91 8.60 17.20 1.62
N LEU A 92 8.63 18.53 1.65
CA LEU A 92 9.73 19.31 1.10
C LEU A 92 10.98 19.24 1.98
N PHE A 93 10.82 19.23 3.31
CA PHE A 93 11.95 19.06 4.23
C PHE A 93 12.57 17.66 4.11
N ILE A 94 11.75 16.62 3.97
CA ILE A 94 12.18 15.26 3.66
C ILE A 94 12.85 15.19 2.29
N LYS A 95 12.26 15.78 1.24
CA LYS A 95 12.86 15.84 -0.10
C LYS A 95 14.28 16.44 -0.04
N ARG A 96 14.41 17.64 0.53
CA ARG A 96 15.70 18.34 0.66
C ARG A 96 16.69 17.56 1.54
N GLY A 97 16.22 16.93 2.61
CA GLY A 97 17.03 16.07 3.47
C GLY A 97 17.61 14.87 2.72
N MET A 98 16.77 14.18 1.92
CA MET A 98 17.21 13.06 1.09
C MET A 98 18.16 13.50 -0.03
N GLU A 99 17.90 14.64 -0.69
CA GLU A 99 18.80 15.19 -1.71
C GLU A 99 20.19 15.51 -1.13
N ARG A 100 20.25 16.10 0.08
CA ARG A 100 21.50 16.33 0.81
C ARG A 100 22.19 15.03 1.24
N LEU A 101 21.42 14.02 1.65
CA LEU A 101 21.96 12.71 2.04
C LEU A 101 22.61 12.00 0.85
N LEU A 102 21.93 11.96 -0.30
CA LEU A 102 22.43 11.39 -1.54
C LEU A 102 23.70 12.12 -2.01
N ALA A 103 23.69 13.46 -2.01
CA ALA A 103 24.85 14.27 -2.38
C ALA A 103 26.07 13.99 -1.48
N ARG A 104 25.88 13.89 -0.15
CA ARG A 104 26.94 13.54 0.81
C ARG A 104 27.53 12.15 0.60
N GLN A 105 26.73 11.20 0.12
CA GLN A 105 27.16 9.83 -0.16
C GLN A 105 27.68 9.64 -1.60
N GLY A 106 27.71 10.71 -2.41
CA GLY A 106 28.08 10.62 -3.83
C GLY A 106 27.08 9.83 -4.69
N LEU A 107 25.89 9.54 -4.16
CA LEU A 107 24.86 8.74 -4.82
C LEU A 107 24.01 9.60 -5.76
N ARG A 108 23.83 9.17 -6.99
CA ARG A 108 22.84 9.74 -7.91
C ARG A 108 21.50 9.06 -7.72
N GLY A 109 20.48 9.82 -7.37
CA GLY A 109 19.10 9.34 -7.22
C GLY A 109 18.07 10.42 -7.55
N LYS A 110 16.83 9.99 -7.76
CA LYS A 110 15.67 10.87 -7.97
C LYS A 110 14.88 10.94 -6.67
N VAL A 111 14.55 12.14 -6.22
CA VAL A 111 13.65 12.39 -5.08
C VAL A 111 12.44 13.16 -5.59
N SER A 112 11.23 12.63 -5.34
CA SER A 112 9.99 13.22 -5.84
C SER A 112 8.87 13.15 -4.83
N THR A 113 8.22 14.28 -4.58
CA THR A 113 6.98 14.37 -3.79
C THR A 113 5.81 13.77 -4.56
N ARG A 114 4.85 13.20 -3.84
CA ARG A 114 3.64 12.60 -4.38
C ARG A 114 2.40 13.30 -3.82
N ASP A 115 1.37 13.37 -4.65
CA ASP A 115 -0.01 13.61 -4.24
C ASP A 115 -0.74 12.28 -4.43
N LEU A 116 -1.35 11.76 -3.37
CA LEU A 116 -2.07 10.49 -3.34
C LEU A 116 -3.59 10.71 -3.14
N GLY A 117 -4.05 11.97 -3.26
CA GLY A 117 -5.45 12.36 -3.21
C GLY A 117 -5.86 13.22 -2.01
N SER A 118 -5.00 13.39 -0.99
CA SER A 118 -5.26 14.31 0.14
C SER A 118 -4.52 15.64 0.00
N GLY A 119 -3.46 15.68 -0.81
CA GLY A 119 -2.83 16.92 -1.25
C GLY A 119 -1.36 16.75 -1.65
N PRO A 120 -0.67 17.86 -1.98
CA PRO A 120 0.74 17.82 -2.31
C PRO A 120 1.55 17.46 -1.05
N GLY A 121 2.24 16.32 -1.10
CA GLY A 121 3.09 15.86 -0.01
C GLY A 121 2.63 14.61 0.72
N ASP A 122 1.57 13.93 0.27
CA ASP A 122 1.10 12.66 0.86
C ASP A 122 2.21 11.60 1.01
N ALA A 123 3.19 11.59 0.09
CA ALA A 123 4.41 10.82 0.23
C ALA A 123 5.64 11.50 -0.43
N VAL A 124 6.84 11.03 -0.09
CA VAL A 124 8.09 11.33 -0.80
C VAL A 124 8.75 10.03 -1.24
N ASP A 125 8.95 9.90 -2.55
CA ASP A 125 9.57 8.74 -3.19
C ASP A 125 11.02 9.04 -3.53
N VAL A 126 11.91 8.13 -3.14
CA VAL A 126 13.34 8.14 -3.48
C VAL A 126 13.65 6.90 -4.31
N PHE A 127 14.36 7.07 -5.42
CA PHE A 127 14.92 5.96 -6.20
C PHE A 127 16.40 6.20 -6.50
N VAL A 128 17.25 5.22 -6.17
CA VAL A 128 18.69 5.26 -6.42
C VAL A 128 19.08 4.11 -7.36
N PRO A 129 19.26 4.37 -8.68
CA PRO A 129 19.54 3.34 -9.67
C PRO A 129 20.78 2.50 -9.35
N ALA A 130 21.85 3.14 -8.86
CA ALA A 130 23.14 2.49 -8.60
C ALA A 130 23.07 1.33 -7.60
N VAL A 131 22.14 1.39 -6.64
CA VAL A 131 21.89 0.33 -5.64
C VAL A 131 20.53 -0.35 -5.84
N ARG A 132 19.83 -0.02 -6.94
CA ARG A 132 18.44 -0.41 -7.25
C ARG A 132 17.47 -0.31 -6.07
N ARG A 133 17.68 0.63 -5.14
CA ARG A 133 16.87 0.77 -3.91
C ARG A 133 15.83 1.86 -4.08
N ARG A 134 14.63 1.61 -3.55
CA ARG A 134 13.59 2.62 -3.38
C ARG A 134 13.30 2.87 -1.89
N VAL A 135 12.94 4.09 -1.54
CA VAL A 135 12.47 4.46 -0.19
C VAL A 135 11.24 5.35 -0.34
N ARG A 136 10.14 5.01 0.34
CA ARG A 136 8.93 5.85 0.40
C ARG A 136 8.74 6.35 1.82
N PHE A 137 8.68 7.67 1.96
CA PHE A 137 8.19 8.34 3.16
C PHE A 137 6.69 8.53 3.03
N GLN A 138 5.90 7.81 3.82
CA GLN A 138 4.44 7.87 3.82
C GLN A 138 3.97 8.83 4.93
N LEU A 139 3.43 9.98 4.52
CA LEU A 139 2.96 11.03 5.44
C LEU A 139 1.43 10.97 5.63
N GLY A 140 0.71 10.79 4.52
CA GLY A 140 -0.73 10.53 4.53
C GLY A 140 -1.09 9.18 5.15
N ALA A 141 -2.31 9.05 5.67
CA ALA A 141 -2.80 7.78 6.22
C ALA A 141 -2.87 6.71 5.13
N LEU A 142 -2.54 5.46 5.47
CA LEU A 142 -2.51 4.34 4.53
C LEU A 142 -2.93 3.06 5.25
N ASP A 143 -4.00 2.42 4.76
CA ASP A 143 -4.42 1.10 5.24
C ASP A 143 -3.57 -0.03 4.63
N TYR A 144 -3.70 -1.25 5.15
CA TYR A 144 -2.90 -2.39 4.70
C TYR A 144 -3.15 -2.78 3.23
N LEU A 145 -4.39 -2.74 2.74
CA LEU A 145 -4.73 -3.16 1.38
C LEU A 145 -4.31 -2.10 0.35
N ALA A 146 -4.38 -0.82 0.71
CA ALA A 146 -3.79 0.27 -0.04
C ALA A 146 -2.26 0.18 -0.04
N TRP A 147 -1.64 -0.10 1.11
CA TRP A 147 -0.20 -0.31 1.22
C TRP A 147 0.29 -1.48 0.37
N ARG A 148 -0.35 -2.66 0.44
CA ARG A 148 0.14 -3.85 -0.28
C ARG A 148 0.18 -3.62 -1.79
N ARG A 149 -0.94 -3.18 -2.38
CA ARG A 149 -1.02 -2.79 -3.79
C ARG A 149 0.03 -1.73 -4.16
N ALA A 150 0.19 -0.72 -3.32
CA ALA A 150 1.19 0.32 -3.54
C ALA A 150 2.63 -0.15 -3.30
N ALA A 151 2.87 -1.23 -2.56
CA ALA A 151 4.19 -1.82 -2.31
C ALA A 151 4.66 -2.63 -3.49
N ASP A 152 3.78 -3.41 -4.12
CA ASP A 152 4.09 -4.18 -5.32
C ASP A 152 4.40 -3.24 -6.50
N GLU A 153 3.53 -2.25 -6.77
CA GLU A 153 3.78 -1.19 -7.76
C GLU A 153 5.04 -0.36 -7.44
N PHE A 154 5.32 -0.09 -6.16
CA PHE A 154 6.49 0.68 -5.77
C PHE A 154 7.79 -0.12 -5.79
N ALA A 155 7.75 -1.44 -5.64
CA ALA A 155 8.93 -2.30 -5.75
C ALA A 155 9.31 -2.62 -7.21
N GLU A 156 8.46 -2.34 -8.19
CA GLU A 156 8.72 -2.57 -9.62
C GLU A 156 10.09 -1.98 -10.05
N ASP A 157 10.88 -2.81 -10.73
CA ASP A 157 12.29 -2.59 -11.13
C ASP A 157 13.34 -2.39 -10.01
N ALA A 158 12.95 -2.36 -8.73
CA ALA A 158 13.88 -2.25 -7.60
C ALA A 158 14.36 -3.62 -7.09
N ALA A 159 15.54 -3.67 -6.50
CA ALA A 159 16.01 -4.81 -5.70
C ALA A 159 15.36 -4.86 -4.30
N GLY A 160 14.65 -3.80 -3.93
CA GLY A 160 13.81 -3.74 -2.74
C GLY A 160 13.37 -2.31 -2.42
N ALA A 161 12.36 -2.19 -1.57
CA ALA A 161 11.77 -0.93 -1.15
C ALA A 161 11.69 -0.83 0.37
N ASP A 162 12.13 0.30 0.94
CA ASP A 162 11.86 0.65 2.34
C ASP A 162 10.65 1.58 2.44
N TRP A 163 9.86 1.40 3.49
CA TRP A 163 8.73 2.25 3.82
C TRP A 163 8.95 2.89 5.19
N VAL A 164 8.81 4.22 5.24
CA VAL A 164 9.04 5.05 6.43
C VAL A 164 7.77 5.84 6.74
N PHE A 165 7.14 5.60 7.89
CA PHE A 165 5.81 6.11 8.19
C PHE A 165 5.81 7.26 9.21
N ALA A 166 5.11 8.36 8.91
CA ALA A 166 4.89 9.42 9.90
C ALA A 166 3.98 8.91 11.03
N GLN A 167 2.85 8.32 10.67
CA GLN A 167 1.83 7.85 11.59
C GLN A 167 2.20 6.48 12.19
N ASP A 168 1.67 6.19 13.38
CA ASP A 168 1.72 4.86 13.99
C ASP A 168 0.35 4.19 13.86
N GLY A 169 0.32 2.87 13.75
CA GLY A 169 -0.94 2.14 13.69
C GLY A 169 -0.79 0.68 13.26
N PRO A 170 -1.89 0.04 12.83
CA PRO A 170 -1.89 -1.36 12.47
C PRO A 170 -0.82 -1.74 11.43
N LEU A 171 -0.54 -0.87 10.45
CA LEU A 171 0.45 -1.13 9.41
C LEU A 171 1.90 -1.09 9.91
N THR A 172 2.28 -0.16 10.80
CA THR A 172 3.63 -0.12 11.37
C THR A 172 3.88 -1.27 12.34
N HIS A 173 2.84 -1.70 13.06
CA HIS A 173 2.87 -2.91 13.89
C HIS A 173 2.98 -4.18 13.05
N GLU A 174 2.26 -4.26 11.94
CA GLU A 174 2.30 -5.40 11.01
C GLU A 174 3.69 -5.56 10.39
N LEU A 175 4.29 -4.46 9.90
CA LEU A 175 5.67 -4.49 9.40
C LEU A 175 6.66 -4.91 10.49
N GLN A 176 6.51 -4.38 11.71
CA GLN A 176 7.33 -4.80 12.85
C GLN A 176 7.19 -6.30 13.17
N TYR A 177 6.02 -6.92 12.95
CA TYR A 177 5.85 -8.37 13.08
C TYR A 177 6.49 -9.15 11.91
N ARG A 178 6.31 -8.69 10.66
CA ARG A 178 6.75 -9.41 9.45
C ARG A 178 8.24 -9.35 9.19
N GLN A 179 8.87 -8.19 9.39
CA GLN A 179 10.30 -7.95 9.13
C GLN A 179 11.09 -7.59 10.41
N GLY A 180 10.46 -7.69 11.59
CA GLY A 180 11.10 -7.49 12.90
C GLY A 180 11.25 -6.02 13.36
N TYR A 181 11.12 -5.08 12.42
CA TYR A 181 11.16 -3.63 12.66
C TYR A 181 10.18 -2.85 11.76
N SER A 182 9.88 -1.61 12.11
CA SER A 182 9.28 -0.63 11.19
C SER A 182 10.01 0.71 11.27
N LEU A 183 10.14 1.39 10.13
CA LEU A 183 10.77 2.70 10.05
C LEU A 183 9.72 3.80 10.19
N ARG A 184 10.07 4.82 10.95
CA ARG A 184 9.22 5.97 11.27
C ARG A 184 9.91 7.26 10.84
N VAL A 185 9.13 8.30 10.55
CA VAL A 185 9.66 9.65 10.33
C VAL A 185 8.97 10.64 11.27
N ARG A 186 9.75 11.56 11.83
CA ARG A 186 9.23 12.78 12.47
C ARG A 186 10.09 13.96 12.06
N LEU A 187 9.55 15.16 12.20
CA LEU A 187 10.28 16.39 12.06
C LEU A 187 10.19 17.18 13.36
N SER A 188 11.29 17.81 13.77
CA SER A 188 11.32 18.76 14.89
C SER A 188 11.74 20.14 14.41
N THR A 189 11.12 21.18 14.98
CA THR A 189 11.47 22.59 14.73
C THR A 189 12.31 23.12 15.89
N HIS A 190 13.40 23.80 15.55
CA HIS A 190 14.25 24.52 16.50
C HIS A 190 14.57 25.89 15.88
N GLY A 191 13.88 26.94 16.32
CA GLY A 191 13.90 28.25 15.68
C GLY A 191 13.39 28.19 14.23
N GLY A 192 14.19 28.65 13.28
CA GLY A 192 13.89 28.55 11.84
C GLY A 192 14.32 27.23 11.18
N GLU A 193 14.99 26.32 11.92
CA GLU A 193 15.39 25.02 11.38
C GLU A 193 14.32 23.95 11.62
N ARG A 194 14.04 23.16 10.58
CA ARG A 194 13.26 21.92 10.70
C ARG A 194 14.12 20.73 10.32
N ARG A 195 14.29 19.77 11.24
CA ARG A 195 15.20 18.62 11.09
C ARG A 195 14.43 17.30 11.00
N VAL A 196 14.77 16.49 10.01
CA VAL A 196 14.15 15.19 9.74
C VAL A 196 14.83 14.12 10.59
N HIS A 197 14.03 13.29 11.28
CA HIS A 197 14.53 12.18 12.08
C HIS A 197 13.87 10.87 11.66
N ILE A 198 14.67 9.82 11.55
CA ILE A 198 14.26 8.45 11.25
C ILE A 198 14.20 7.65 12.55
N GLY A 199 13.05 7.08 12.82
CA GLY A 199 12.80 6.24 14.00
C GLY A 199 12.83 4.76 13.64
N VAL A 200 13.36 3.93 14.53
CA VAL A 200 13.26 2.46 14.43
C VAL A 200 12.38 1.94 15.55
N SER A 201 11.24 1.35 15.19
CA SER A 201 10.42 0.57 16.13
C SER A 201 10.73 -0.91 15.93
N ALA A 202 11.21 -1.60 16.97
CA ALA A 202 11.54 -3.03 16.91
C ALA A 202 11.14 -3.72 18.22
N GLN A 203 10.77 -5.01 18.16
CA GLN A 203 10.30 -5.72 19.35
C GLN A 203 11.45 -5.85 20.37
N GLY A 204 11.19 -5.47 21.63
CA GLY A 204 12.19 -5.50 22.70
C GLY A 204 13.15 -4.30 22.73
N HIS A 205 13.04 -3.36 21.79
CA HIS A 205 13.88 -2.15 21.73
C HIS A 205 13.02 -0.87 21.89
N PRO A 206 13.49 0.14 22.64
CA PRO A 206 12.82 1.43 22.68
C PRO A 206 12.92 2.14 21.32
N LEU A 207 11.90 2.92 20.96
CA LEU A 207 11.89 3.72 19.73
C LEU A 207 12.98 4.79 19.78
N GLN A 208 14.08 4.55 19.05
CA GLN A 208 15.21 5.47 18.93
C GLN A 208 15.08 6.30 17.66
N TRP A 209 15.40 7.60 17.77
CA TRP A 209 15.30 8.57 16.67
C TRP A 209 16.69 9.08 16.29
N THR A 210 17.07 8.85 15.03
CA THR A 210 18.35 9.27 14.44
C THR A 210 18.10 10.44 13.46
N PRO A 211 18.89 11.51 13.47
CA PRO A 211 18.85 12.54 12.43
C PRO A 211 19.05 11.92 11.03
N LEU A 212 18.34 12.40 10.01
CA LEU A 212 18.48 11.88 8.65
C LEU A 212 19.92 12.03 8.11
N GLU A 213 20.64 13.02 8.61
CA GLU A 213 22.04 13.28 8.29
C GLU A 213 23.00 12.17 8.79
N GLU A 214 22.61 11.43 9.82
CA GLU A 214 23.38 10.30 10.39
C GLU A 214 22.97 8.93 9.81
N CYS A 215 21.93 8.90 8.97
CA CYS A 215 21.47 7.68 8.30
C CYS A 215 22.35 7.33 7.08
N THR A 216 22.33 6.08 6.63
CA THR A 216 23.05 5.64 5.43
C THR A 216 22.13 4.88 4.47
N LEU A 217 22.14 5.22 3.18
CA LEU A 217 21.36 4.48 2.19
C LEU A 217 22.24 3.41 1.53
N THR A 218 21.87 2.14 1.72
CA THR A 218 22.62 0.98 1.22
C THR A 218 21.78 0.15 0.23
N PRO A 219 22.38 -0.82 -0.49
CA PRO A 219 21.61 -1.81 -1.27
C PRO A 219 20.58 -2.59 -0.43
N THR A 220 20.84 -2.75 0.87
CA THR A 220 19.93 -3.42 1.81
C THR A 220 18.88 -2.48 2.42
N GLY A 221 18.93 -1.18 2.10
CA GLY A 221 17.96 -0.18 2.51
C GLY A 221 18.52 1.01 3.28
N LEU A 222 17.60 1.86 3.73
CA LEU A 222 17.88 2.99 4.61
C LEU A 222 18.25 2.48 6.01
N LEU A 223 19.53 2.58 6.36
CA LEU A 223 20.07 2.22 7.66
C LEU A 223 20.12 3.43 8.59
N THR A 224 19.82 3.16 9.86
CA THR A 224 20.18 4.01 11.00
C THR A 224 21.12 3.18 11.90
N PRO A 225 21.98 3.81 12.72
CA PRO A 225 22.85 3.05 13.64
C PRO A 225 22.07 2.10 14.58
N PRO A 226 20.87 2.47 15.10
CA PRO A 226 20.02 1.52 15.82
C PRO A 226 19.54 0.33 14.98
N LEU A 227 19.22 0.54 13.69
CA LEU A 227 18.72 -0.54 12.82
C LEU A 227 19.78 -1.62 12.55
N GLU A 228 21.05 -1.24 12.46
CA GLU A 228 22.16 -2.18 12.29
C GLU A 228 22.20 -3.19 13.46
N THR A 229 21.98 -2.72 14.69
CA THR A 229 21.90 -3.57 15.88
C THR A 229 20.69 -4.52 15.84
N VAL A 230 19.52 -4.02 15.40
CA VAL A 230 18.30 -4.84 15.30
C VAL A 230 18.39 -5.91 14.20
N ARG A 231 19.01 -5.59 13.06
CA ARG A 231 19.17 -6.55 11.95
C ARG A 231 20.12 -7.70 12.28
N LEU A 232 21.09 -7.48 13.17
CA LEU A 232 22.02 -8.52 13.62
C LEU A 232 21.38 -9.51 14.62
N SER A 233 20.23 -9.18 15.23
CA SER A 233 19.61 -9.97 16.30
C SER A 233 18.36 -10.77 15.90
N GLN A 234 17.89 -10.68 14.64
CA GLN A 234 16.59 -11.22 14.23
C GLN A 234 16.65 -12.10 12.97
N ALA A 235 15.86 -13.18 12.96
CA ALA A 235 15.81 -14.16 11.88
C ALA A 235 14.49 -14.13 11.09
N ARG A 236 14.63 -13.97 9.76
CA ARG A 236 13.70 -14.21 8.63
C ARG A 236 12.27 -13.61 8.67
N HIS A 237 11.80 -13.30 7.47
CA HIS A 237 10.47 -12.76 7.20
C HIS A 237 9.35 -13.70 7.66
N ARG A 238 8.27 -13.13 8.22
CA ARG A 238 7.02 -13.83 8.57
C ARG A 238 5.86 -13.42 7.65
N ALA A 239 4.92 -14.35 7.45
CA ALA A 239 3.65 -14.10 6.76
C ALA A 239 2.84 -12.99 7.49
N ALA A 240 1.94 -12.32 6.76
CA ALA A 240 1.14 -11.24 7.36
C ALA A 240 0.23 -11.78 8.47
N SER A 241 -0.04 -11.06 9.57
CA SER A 241 -0.89 -11.57 10.66
C SER A 241 -1.82 -10.54 11.33
N PHE A 242 -3.12 -10.59 11.03
CA PHE A 242 -4.10 -9.63 11.57
C PHE A 242 -4.82 -10.18 12.80
N PRO A 243 -4.86 -9.49 13.94
CA PRO A 243 -5.66 -9.91 15.08
C PRO A 243 -7.16 -9.87 14.75
N VAL A 244 -7.89 -10.94 15.09
CA VAL A 244 -9.36 -10.97 14.94
C VAL A 244 -10.00 -10.29 16.15
N GLN A 245 -10.65 -9.15 15.93
CA GLN A 245 -11.33 -8.40 16.99
C GLN A 245 -12.56 -9.16 17.50
N GLY A 246 -12.82 -9.09 18.82
CA GLY A 246 -13.95 -9.75 19.49
C GLY A 246 -13.80 -11.26 19.70
N GLY A 247 -12.72 -11.87 19.20
CA GLY A 247 -12.56 -13.31 19.14
C GLY A 247 -13.39 -13.95 18.01
N LEU A 248 -13.39 -15.28 17.95
CA LEU A 248 -14.15 -16.02 16.95
C LEU A 248 -14.70 -17.34 17.49
N VAL A 249 -15.69 -17.88 16.79
CA VAL A 249 -16.15 -19.25 16.95
C VAL A 249 -15.91 -20.04 15.67
N PHE A 250 -15.62 -21.33 15.79
CA PHE A 250 -15.41 -22.21 14.65
C PHE A 250 -16.01 -23.61 14.86
N ALA A 251 -16.35 -24.28 13.77
CA ALA A 251 -16.81 -25.67 13.75
C ALA A 251 -16.03 -26.44 12.66
N PRO A 252 -15.34 -27.55 12.99
CA PRO A 252 -14.62 -28.36 12.00
C PRO A 252 -15.54 -28.89 10.90
N VAL A 253 -15.10 -28.84 9.64
CA VAL A 253 -15.85 -29.41 8.51
C VAL A 253 -15.69 -30.94 8.55
N PRO A 254 -16.78 -31.73 8.68
CA PRO A 254 -16.68 -33.18 8.72
C PRO A 254 -16.08 -33.76 7.45
N GLY A 255 -15.11 -34.68 7.57
CA GLY A 255 -14.52 -35.37 6.43
C GLY A 255 -13.67 -34.51 5.48
N SER A 256 -13.31 -33.28 5.87
CA SER A 256 -12.42 -32.44 5.07
C SER A 256 -10.96 -32.74 5.39
N GLU A 257 -10.25 -33.35 4.45
CA GLU A 257 -8.80 -33.34 4.44
C GLU A 257 -8.29 -31.93 4.08
N VAL A 258 -7.10 -31.58 4.56
CA VAL A 258 -6.39 -30.34 4.19
C VAL A 258 -5.18 -30.76 3.36
N ALA A 259 -4.92 -30.05 2.26
CA ALA A 259 -3.74 -30.30 1.44
C ALA A 259 -2.46 -30.09 2.26
N GLU A 260 -1.50 -31.01 2.16
CA GLU A 260 -0.25 -30.97 2.94
C GLU A 260 0.63 -29.76 2.56
N GLU A 261 0.56 -29.31 1.30
CA GLU A 261 1.23 -28.09 0.84
C GLU A 261 0.41 -26.85 1.23
N THR A 262 0.88 -26.11 2.23
CA THR A 262 0.40 -24.75 2.51
C THR A 262 1.53 -23.74 2.40
N PRO A 263 1.28 -22.51 1.92
CA PRO A 263 2.30 -21.47 1.76
C PRO A 263 2.72 -20.81 3.10
N PHE A 264 2.41 -21.45 4.23
CA PHE A 264 2.63 -20.93 5.57
C PHE A 264 3.61 -21.83 6.34
N ASP A 265 4.71 -21.25 6.83
CA ASP A 265 5.54 -21.90 7.83
C ASP A 265 4.83 -21.84 9.19
N LEU A 266 4.11 -22.91 9.52
CA LEU A 266 3.28 -23.02 10.73
C LEU A 266 3.97 -23.79 11.87
N GLY A 267 5.16 -24.35 11.65
CA GLY A 267 5.87 -25.20 12.61
C GLY A 267 5.04 -26.40 13.07
N GLU A 268 5.16 -26.77 14.35
CA GLU A 268 4.37 -27.84 14.98
C GLU A 268 2.92 -27.39 15.27
N ARG A 269 2.13 -27.17 14.20
CA ARG A 269 0.70 -26.82 14.30
C ARG A 269 -0.12 -27.63 13.32
N HIS A 270 -1.28 -28.10 13.76
CA HIS A 270 -2.20 -28.85 12.91
C HIS A 270 -3.19 -27.92 12.20
N LEU A 271 -3.48 -28.24 10.93
CA LEU A 271 -4.43 -27.51 10.10
C LEU A 271 -5.74 -28.26 10.00
N ILE A 272 -6.86 -27.54 10.09
CA ILE A 272 -8.20 -28.06 9.83
C ILE A 272 -8.96 -27.12 8.89
N ALA A 273 -9.86 -27.67 8.08
CA ALA A 273 -10.91 -26.86 7.48
C ALA A 273 -12.05 -26.66 8.49
N ALA A 274 -12.49 -25.42 8.69
CA ALA A 274 -13.59 -25.09 9.59
C ALA A 274 -14.52 -24.03 8.99
N TYR A 275 -15.78 -24.05 9.43
CA TYR A 275 -16.64 -22.88 9.34
C TYR A 275 -16.28 -21.94 10.49
N VAL A 276 -15.81 -20.74 10.17
CA VAL A 276 -15.38 -19.70 11.12
C VAL A 276 -16.40 -18.56 11.09
N LYS A 277 -16.76 -18.05 12.27
CA LYS A 277 -17.59 -16.86 12.43
C LYS A 277 -16.90 -15.91 13.42
N PRO A 278 -16.26 -14.82 12.92
CA PRO A 278 -15.86 -13.71 13.76
C PRO A 278 -17.09 -13.01 14.38
N VAL A 279 -16.89 -12.23 15.42
CA VAL A 279 -17.98 -11.41 15.99
C VAL A 279 -18.55 -10.46 14.93
N ASP A 280 -19.88 -10.33 14.91
CA ASP A 280 -20.68 -9.50 14.00
C ASP A 280 -20.39 -9.69 12.50
N SER A 281 -19.81 -10.83 12.13
CA SER A 281 -19.37 -11.17 10.78
C SER A 281 -20.11 -12.39 10.21
N PRO A 282 -20.19 -12.54 8.88
CA PRO A 282 -20.75 -13.73 8.25
C PRO A 282 -19.91 -14.98 8.54
N VAL A 283 -20.55 -16.15 8.42
CA VAL A 283 -19.85 -17.44 8.46
C VAL A 283 -19.04 -17.61 7.17
N VAL A 284 -17.75 -17.92 7.30
CA VAL A 284 -16.83 -18.19 6.20
C VAL A 284 -16.19 -19.56 6.36
N ARG A 285 -15.95 -20.29 5.26
CA ARG A 285 -15.12 -21.50 5.30
C ARG A 285 -13.66 -21.09 5.22
N ALA A 286 -12.86 -21.52 6.19
CA ALA A 286 -11.47 -21.14 6.35
C ALA A 286 -10.60 -22.36 6.67
N LEU A 287 -9.29 -22.24 6.48
CA LEU A 287 -8.33 -23.06 7.20
C LEU A 287 -8.12 -22.46 8.60
N VAL A 288 -7.97 -23.30 9.62
CA VAL A 288 -7.63 -22.91 10.99
C VAL A 288 -6.37 -23.67 11.41
N SER A 289 -5.38 -22.95 11.92
CA SER A 289 -4.12 -23.49 12.43
C SER A 289 -4.14 -23.51 13.96
N LEU A 290 -4.03 -24.69 14.53
CA LEU A 290 -4.16 -24.97 15.97
C LEU A 290 -2.85 -25.54 16.54
N PRO A 291 -2.55 -25.32 17.83
CA PRO A 291 -1.35 -25.87 18.47
C PRO A 291 -1.39 -27.40 18.47
N SER A 292 -0.27 -28.08 18.18
CA SER A 292 -0.23 -29.55 18.14
C SER A 292 -0.35 -30.23 19.51
N ASP A 293 -0.13 -29.52 20.61
CA ASP A 293 -0.39 -29.98 21.97
C ASP A 293 -1.88 -29.88 22.37
N ALA A 294 -2.69 -29.13 21.61
CA ALA A 294 -4.12 -29.03 21.84
C ALA A 294 -4.88 -30.18 21.16
N GLY A 295 -5.56 -31.02 21.94
CA GLY A 295 -6.26 -32.21 21.44
C GLY A 295 -7.29 -31.92 20.34
N ALA A 296 -7.11 -32.53 19.17
CA ALA A 296 -7.79 -32.20 17.92
C ALA A 296 -9.32 -32.01 18.07
N PRO A 297 -9.89 -30.92 17.52
CA PRO A 297 -11.31 -30.61 17.67
C PRO A 297 -12.19 -31.58 16.87
N LEU A 298 -13.20 -32.12 17.55
CA LEU A 298 -14.11 -33.13 17.00
C LEU A 298 -15.16 -32.48 16.09
N ALA A 299 -15.42 -33.13 14.95
CA ALA A 299 -16.55 -32.80 14.09
C ALA A 299 -17.88 -32.82 14.88
N GLY A 300 -18.84 -31.98 14.47
CA GLY A 300 -20.14 -31.83 15.15
C GLY A 300 -20.14 -30.94 16.40
N HIS A 301 -18.98 -30.38 16.80
CA HIS A 301 -18.86 -29.46 17.92
C HIS A 301 -18.47 -28.05 17.47
N VAL A 302 -18.91 -27.05 18.25
CA VAL A 302 -18.51 -25.65 18.07
C VAL A 302 -17.53 -25.26 19.16
N TYR A 303 -16.50 -24.52 18.77
CA TYR A 303 -15.41 -24.06 19.61
C TYR A 303 -15.35 -22.53 19.59
N ARG A 304 -14.89 -21.92 20.68
CA ARG A 304 -14.63 -20.49 20.79
C ARG A 304 -13.14 -20.25 21.02
N VAL A 305 -12.58 -19.29 20.31
CA VAL A 305 -11.28 -18.68 20.58
C VAL A 305 -11.58 -17.35 21.28
N PRO A 306 -11.42 -17.27 22.63
CA PRO A 306 -11.77 -16.07 23.37
C PRO A 306 -10.86 -14.89 23.01
N ASP A 307 -9.55 -15.15 22.92
CA ASP A 307 -8.49 -14.19 22.61
C ASP A 307 -7.40 -14.87 21.77
N GLY A 308 -6.54 -14.08 21.12
CA GLY A 308 -5.34 -14.60 20.44
C GLY A 308 -5.59 -15.25 19.07
N ALA A 309 -6.75 -15.05 18.46
CA ALA A 309 -6.96 -15.38 17.05
C ALA A 309 -6.26 -14.38 16.13
N ARG A 310 -5.53 -14.86 15.11
CA ARG A 310 -4.97 -14.03 14.03
C ARG A 310 -5.23 -14.65 12.66
N VAL A 311 -5.56 -13.84 11.66
CA VAL A 311 -5.61 -14.26 10.25
C VAL A 311 -4.22 -14.09 9.65
N LEU A 312 -3.60 -15.19 9.26
CA LEU A 312 -2.43 -15.16 8.39
C LEU A 312 -2.86 -15.03 6.93
N VAL A 313 -2.17 -14.20 6.16
CA VAL A 313 -2.40 -14.03 4.71
C VAL A 313 -1.09 -14.34 3.97
N ALA A 314 -1.17 -15.22 2.97
CA ALA A 314 -0.04 -15.58 2.12
C ALA A 314 0.30 -14.43 1.17
N ASP A 315 1.55 -14.34 0.74
CA ASP A 315 2.01 -13.21 -0.08
C ASP A 315 1.39 -13.13 -1.50
N GLU A 316 0.67 -14.17 -1.94
CA GLU A 316 -0.04 -14.20 -3.24
C GLU A 316 -1.57 -13.92 -3.13
N ASP A 317 -2.07 -13.52 -1.96
CA ASP A 317 -3.49 -13.18 -1.68
C ASP A 317 -4.55 -14.28 -1.96
N THR A 318 -4.16 -15.45 -2.47
CA THR A 318 -5.04 -16.60 -2.77
C THR A 318 -5.35 -17.48 -1.54
N ALA A 319 -4.47 -17.45 -0.52
CA ALA A 319 -4.57 -18.30 0.65
C ALA A 319 -4.49 -17.49 1.95
N TRP A 320 -5.33 -17.86 2.92
CA TRP A 320 -5.34 -17.31 4.28
C TRP A 320 -5.71 -18.41 5.28
N VAL A 321 -5.14 -18.33 6.49
CA VAL A 321 -5.39 -19.29 7.58
C VAL A 321 -5.61 -18.55 8.89
N VAL A 322 -6.61 -19.00 9.66
CA VAL A 322 -6.88 -18.47 10.99
C VAL A 322 -6.03 -19.22 12.02
N THR A 323 -4.94 -18.63 12.48
CA THR A 323 -4.26 -19.10 13.70
C THR A 323 -5.12 -18.83 14.93
N ALA A 324 -5.18 -19.79 15.83
CA ALA A 324 -5.74 -19.61 17.17
C ALA A 324 -4.81 -20.23 18.20
N GLU A 325 -4.38 -19.47 19.20
CA GLU A 325 -3.45 -20.00 20.22
C GLU A 325 -4.16 -20.86 21.27
N ARG A 326 -5.45 -20.63 21.52
CA ARG A 326 -6.25 -21.40 22.49
C ARG A 326 -7.70 -21.47 22.03
N TYR A 327 -8.38 -22.56 22.37
CA TYR A 327 -9.81 -22.71 22.12
C TYR A 327 -10.50 -23.47 23.26
N ILE A 328 -11.79 -23.20 23.41
CA ILE A 328 -12.68 -23.89 24.36
C ILE A 328 -13.87 -24.47 23.61
N ARG A 329 -14.28 -25.70 23.94
CA ARG A 329 -15.51 -26.31 23.40
C ARG A 329 -16.72 -25.63 24.03
N LEU A 330 -17.65 -25.15 23.21
CA LEU A 330 -18.92 -24.63 23.68
C LEU A 330 -19.87 -25.78 24.06
N ASN A 331 -20.73 -25.54 25.04
CA ASN A 331 -21.85 -26.47 25.30
C ASN A 331 -22.94 -26.32 24.22
N ALA A 332 -23.88 -27.27 24.15
CA ALA A 332 -24.90 -27.31 23.09
C ALA A 332 -25.74 -26.02 23.00
N HIS A 333 -26.13 -25.45 24.15
CA HIS A 333 -26.92 -24.21 24.21
C HIS A 333 -26.11 -22.99 23.73
N GLU A 334 -24.82 -22.91 24.07
CA GLU A 334 -23.91 -21.88 23.54
C GLU A 334 -23.66 -22.05 22.04
N ALA A 335 -23.40 -23.27 21.59
CA ALA A 335 -23.20 -23.62 20.19
C ALA A 335 -24.41 -23.22 19.33
N GLN A 336 -25.63 -23.48 19.79
CA GLN A 336 -26.86 -23.11 19.10
C GLN A 336 -26.96 -21.59 18.84
N ARG A 337 -26.54 -20.75 19.80
CA ARG A 337 -26.55 -19.29 19.65
C ARG A 337 -25.54 -18.76 18.63
N THR A 338 -24.57 -19.56 18.20
CA THR A 338 -23.58 -19.13 17.20
C THR A 338 -24.12 -19.16 15.76
N GLY A 339 -25.10 -20.04 15.48
CA GLY A 339 -25.51 -20.37 14.12
C GLY A 339 -24.55 -21.30 13.35
N LEU A 340 -23.46 -21.77 13.98
CA LEU A 340 -22.55 -22.79 13.41
C LEU A 340 -22.97 -24.22 13.73
N TRP A 341 -23.99 -24.41 14.57
CA TRP A 341 -24.50 -25.72 14.96
C TRP A 341 -25.88 -25.98 14.34
N SER A 342 -25.94 -26.99 13.48
CA SER A 342 -27.20 -27.64 13.11
C SER A 342 -27.29 -28.95 13.90
N PRO A 343 -28.29 -29.14 14.78
CA PRO A 343 -28.55 -30.46 15.32
C PRO A 343 -28.99 -31.36 14.16
N SER A 344 -28.14 -32.32 13.78
CA SER A 344 -28.57 -33.39 12.88
C SER A 344 -29.76 -34.08 13.54
N PRO A 345 -30.92 -34.25 12.88
CA PRO A 345 -32.00 -35.03 13.45
C PRO A 345 -31.45 -36.43 13.73
N ALA A 346 -31.54 -36.86 14.99
CA ALA A 346 -31.06 -38.18 15.37
C ALA A 346 -31.77 -39.21 14.49
N PRO A 347 -31.05 -40.15 13.85
CA PRO A 347 -31.70 -41.23 13.14
C PRO A 347 -32.57 -41.98 14.15
N THR A 348 -33.87 -42.04 13.88
CA THR A 348 -34.78 -42.90 14.63
C THR A 348 -34.22 -44.31 14.59
N ALA A 349 -33.79 -44.82 15.74
CA ALA A 349 -33.18 -46.12 15.86
C ALA A 349 -34.22 -47.21 15.57
N ASP A 350 -34.32 -47.59 14.29
CA ASP A 350 -35.14 -48.72 13.88
C ASP A 350 -34.45 -50.02 14.31
N CYS A 351 -35.19 -50.87 15.01
CA CYS A 351 -34.63 -51.98 15.77
C CYS A 351 -34.70 -53.27 14.95
N GLY A 352 -33.64 -53.55 14.16
CA GLY A 352 -33.72 -54.50 13.04
C GLY A 352 -32.52 -55.43 12.81
N ARG A 353 -32.25 -56.34 13.76
CA ARG A 353 -31.60 -57.67 13.57
C ARG A 353 -30.35 -57.82 12.68
N THR A 354 -29.21 -57.96 13.37
CA THR A 354 -28.14 -58.97 13.21
C THR A 354 -28.11 -59.88 11.96
N ALA A 355 -26.98 -59.86 11.25
CA ALA A 355 -26.38 -61.04 10.62
C ALA A 355 -24.83 -60.97 10.74
N LEU A 356 -24.17 -62.12 10.91
CA LEU A 356 -22.76 -62.22 11.33
C LEU A 356 -21.84 -62.80 10.23
N ARG A 357 -20.65 -62.19 10.07
CA ARG A 357 -19.35 -62.86 9.74
C ARG A 357 -19.17 -63.48 8.32
N PRO A 358 -17.96 -63.95 7.92
CA PRO A 358 -16.60 -63.35 8.10
C PRO A 358 -15.60 -63.57 6.91
N GLY A 359 -14.44 -62.89 6.94
CA GLY A 359 -13.12 -63.54 6.67
C GLY A 359 -12.34 -63.26 5.36
N GLY A 360 -11.00 -63.42 5.42
CA GLY A 360 -10.02 -63.34 4.30
C GLY A 360 -9.25 -62.00 4.23
N ARG A 361 -8.00 -61.76 4.70
CA ARG A 361 -6.72 -62.49 4.87
C ARG A 361 -5.75 -62.40 3.65
N ILE A 362 -4.62 -61.69 3.85
CA ILE A 362 -3.27 -61.74 3.17
C ILE A 362 -3.17 -61.52 1.64
N ASP A 363 -2.02 -61.19 1.01
CA ASP A 363 -0.58 -60.92 1.36
C ASP A 363 -0.08 -59.74 0.46
N LEU A 364 0.87 -58.85 0.82
CA LEU A 364 2.34 -58.98 0.86
C LEU A 364 3.05 -59.11 -0.53
N THR A 365 4.23 -58.48 -0.63
CA THR A 365 5.28 -58.50 -1.71
C THR A 365 5.28 -57.44 -2.83
N THR A 366 6.41 -57.01 -3.45
CA THR A 366 7.85 -56.89 -3.03
C THR A 366 8.69 -56.10 -4.08
N ALA A 367 9.48 -55.07 -3.65
CA ALA A 367 10.72 -54.52 -4.27
C ALA A 367 10.69 -53.94 -5.72
N ALA A 368 11.68 -53.20 -6.27
CA ALA A 368 12.74 -52.28 -5.78
C ALA A 368 13.47 -51.65 -7.02
N SER A 369 14.51 -50.83 -6.78
CA SER A 369 15.55 -50.34 -7.73
C SER A 369 15.13 -49.21 -8.70
N ALA A 370 15.89 -48.10 -8.91
CA ALA A 370 17.32 -47.93 -9.25
C ALA A 370 17.61 -48.39 -10.71
N ASP A 371 18.42 -47.80 -11.60
CA ASP A 371 19.46 -46.73 -11.64
C ASP A 371 19.52 -46.18 -13.10
N ASP A 372 20.18 -45.10 -13.56
CA ASP A 372 20.86 -43.88 -13.03
C ASP A 372 21.23 -42.99 -14.27
N SER A 373 21.94 -41.87 -14.09
CA SER A 373 23.02 -41.32 -14.95
C SER A 373 22.76 -40.11 -15.88
N SER A 374 23.61 -39.07 -15.66
CA SER A 374 24.27 -38.11 -16.58
C SER A 374 23.64 -37.71 -17.94
N GLY A 375 23.72 -36.48 -18.44
CA GLY A 375 24.54 -35.31 -18.07
C GLY A 375 25.29 -34.73 -19.30
N SER A 376 25.22 -33.43 -19.57
CA SER A 376 26.06 -32.78 -20.62
C SER A 376 26.15 -31.25 -20.47
N THR A 377 27.35 -30.71 -20.73
CA THR A 377 27.71 -29.28 -20.67
C THR A 377 28.14 -28.76 -22.04
N ALA A 378 27.74 -27.55 -22.45
CA ALA A 378 28.60 -26.65 -23.26
C ALA A 378 28.01 -25.24 -23.55
N LYS A 379 28.92 -24.25 -23.53
CA LYS A 379 28.94 -22.99 -24.32
C LYS A 379 27.85 -21.92 -24.08
N ALA A 380 28.17 -21.01 -23.16
CA ALA A 380 27.72 -19.62 -23.20
C ALA A 380 28.73 -18.73 -23.97
N GLY A 381 28.26 -17.65 -24.61
CA GLY A 381 29.14 -16.58 -25.13
C GLY A 381 28.81 -16.02 -26.52
N THR A 382 27.57 -15.55 -26.76
CA THR A 382 27.26 -14.57 -27.86
C THR A 382 25.85 -13.93 -27.82
N ALA A 383 24.94 -14.33 -26.91
CA ALA A 383 23.53 -13.91 -26.99
C ALA A 383 23.21 -12.45 -26.59
N ALA A 384 24.03 -11.82 -25.73
CA ALA A 384 23.66 -10.60 -25.01
C ALA A 384 23.38 -9.36 -25.91
N ASP A 385 24.13 -9.19 -27.01
CA ASP A 385 24.02 -7.99 -27.84
C ASP A 385 22.81 -8.03 -28.81
N SER A 386 22.41 -9.23 -29.25
CA SER A 386 21.20 -9.42 -30.08
C SER A 386 19.90 -9.28 -29.28
N GLU A 387 19.90 -9.69 -28.00
CA GLU A 387 18.74 -9.49 -27.10
C GLU A 387 18.51 -8.01 -26.79
N ALA A 388 19.58 -7.21 -26.65
CA ALA A 388 19.47 -5.77 -26.43
C ALA A 388 18.84 -5.03 -27.61
N GLN A 389 19.24 -5.34 -28.85
CA GLN A 389 18.70 -4.70 -30.06
C GLN A 389 17.26 -5.11 -30.36
N THR A 390 16.90 -6.39 -30.19
CA THR A 390 15.52 -6.87 -30.37
C THR A 390 14.57 -6.30 -29.31
N GLY A 391 15.02 -6.17 -28.05
CA GLY A 391 14.27 -5.51 -26.99
C GLY A 391 13.97 -4.03 -27.26
N PHE A 392 14.92 -3.29 -27.86
CA PHE A 392 14.72 -1.88 -28.21
C PHE A 392 13.68 -1.69 -29.33
N ALA A 393 13.76 -2.50 -30.40
CA ALA A 393 12.79 -2.46 -31.48
C ALA A 393 11.36 -2.78 -31.01
N LYS A 394 11.19 -3.81 -30.17
CA LYS A 394 9.89 -4.17 -29.58
C LYS A 394 9.29 -3.04 -28.76
N ARG A 395 10.09 -2.40 -27.89
CA ARG A 395 9.66 -1.25 -27.07
C ARG A 395 9.24 -0.05 -27.92
N GLN A 396 9.87 0.19 -29.07
CA GLN A 396 9.44 1.28 -29.96
C GLN A 396 8.06 1.03 -30.59
N THR A 397 7.77 -0.21 -30.99
CA THR A 397 6.46 -0.61 -31.54
C THR A 397 5.35 -0.45 -30.50
N GLU A 398 5.52 -1.02 -29.30
CA GLU A 398 4.53 -0.90 -28.21
C GLU A 398 4.23 0.58 -27.85
N ASN A 399 5.26 1.43 -27.86
CA ASN A 399 5.09 2.87 -27.61
C ASN A 399 4.43 3.63 -28.77
N ARG A 400 4.48 3.11 -30.00
CA ARG A 400 3.70 3.65 -31.12
C ARG A 400 2.22 3.31 -30.95
N GLU A 401 1.92 2.03 -30.73
CA GLU A 401 0.55 1.54 -30.50
C GLU A 401 -0.15 2.26 -29.34
N ARG A 402 0.54 2.44 -28.20
CA ARG A 402 -0.01 3.18 -27.04
C ARG A 402 -0.34 4.63 -27.37
N ARG A 403 0.47 5.31 -28.20
CA ARG A 403 0.21 6.70 -28.62
C ARG A 403 -0.98 6.79 -29.56
N ASP A 404 -1.06 5.88 -30.52
CA ASP A 404 -2.15 5.87 -31.50
C ASP A 404 -3.48 5.50 -30.83
N ARG A 405 -3.46 4.55 -29.87
CA ARG A 405 -4.62 4.22 -29.01
C ARG A 405 -5.05 5.38 -28.11
N ALA A 406 -4.12 6.14 -27.54
CA ALA A 406 -4.47 7.32 -26.75
C ALA A 406 -5.16 8.40 -27.58
N ARG A 407 -4.71 8.65 -28.82
CA ARG A 407 -5.35 9.59 -29.75
C ARG A 407 -6.76 9.15 -30.15
N ASP A 408 -6.96 7.87 -30.45
CA ASP A 408 -8.27 7.27 -30.71
C ASP A 408 -9.25 7.53 -29.54
N LEU A 409 -8.84 7.21 -28.31
CA LEU A 409 -9.68 7.42 -27.13
C LEU A 409 -9.98 8.90 -26.83
N ILE A 410 -9.03 9.82 -27.05
CA ILE A 410 -9.27 11.27 -26.94
C ILE A 410 -10.30 11.73 -27.99
N SER A 411 -10.20 11.24 -29.23
CA SER A 411 -11.14 11.52 -30.32
C SER A 411 -12.56 11.04 -30.01
N GLN A 412 -12.70 9.89 -29.33
CA GLN A 412 -14.00 9.38 -28.87
C GLN A 412 -14.57 10.16 -27.67
N LEU A 413 -13.72 10.72 -26.80
CA LEU A 413 -14.14 11.40 -25.57
C LEU A 413 -14.51 12.87 -25.75
N ARG A 414 -13.73 13.66 -26.52
CA ARG A 414 -13.98 15.11 -26.70
C ARG A 414 -15.42 15.46 -27.16
N PRO A 415 -16.05 14.73 -28.09
CA PRO A 415 -17.44 15.01 -28.50
C PRO A 415 -18.47 14.81 -27.37
N LEU A 416 -18.15 14.01 -26.36
CA LEU A 416 -19.07 13.67 -25.27
C LEU A 416 -19.04 14.71 -24.13
N GLU A 417 -17.94 15.47 -23.95
CA GLU A 417 -17.74 16.36 -22.79
C GLU A 417 -18.90 17.33 -22.54
N GLY A 418 -19.54 17.85 -23.59
CA GLY A 418 -20.68 18.77 -23.47
C GLY A 418 -21.95 18.13 -22.91
N ALA A 419 -22.15 16.83 -23.14
CA ALA A 419 -23.36 16.08 -22.76
C ALA A 419 -23.27 15.42 -21.37
N LEU A 420 -22.05 15.30 -20.80
CA LEU A 420 -21.81 14.60 -19.54
C LEU A 420 -22.20 15.39 -18.30
N GLY A 421 -22.67 14.69 -17.26
CA GLY A 421 -22.85 15.20 -15.92
C GLY A 421 -21.53 15.69 -15.30
N GLU A 422 -21.61 16.67 -14.39
CA GLU A 422 -20.45 17.46 -13.95
C GLU A 422 -19.29 16.62 -13.40
N ALA A 423 -19.59 15.58 -12.61
CA ALA A 423 -18.58 14.69 -12.04
C ALA A 423 -17.83 13.88 -13.10
N VAL A 424 -18.56 13.31 -14.07
CA VAL A 424 -18.00 12.49 -15.15
C VAL A 424 -17.26 13.37 -16.16
N ARG A 425 -17.79 14.57 -16.46
CA ARG A 425 -17.11 15.61 -17.25
C ARG A 425 -15.76 15.97 -16.65
N LYS A 426 -15.70 16.29 -15.34
CA LYS A 426 -14.43 16.57 -14.62
C LYS A 426 -13.44 15.41 -14.69
N GLN A 427 -13.90 14.17 -14.64
CA GLN A 427 -13.06 12.97 -14.80
C GLN A 427 -12.50 12.84 -16.22
N VAL A 428 -13.35 13.04 -17.24
CA VAL A 428 -12.98 12.95 -18.67
C VAL A 428 -11.99 14.04 -19.06
N THR A 429 -12.26 15.30 -18.73
CA THR A 429 -11.35 16.42 -19.01
C THR A 429 -9.99 16.23 -18.32
N ARG A 430 -9.96 15.68 -17.09
CA ARG A 430 -8.70 15.34 -16.40
C ARG A 430 -7.92 14.24 -17.14
N ALA A 431 -8.60 13.20 -17.62
CA ALA A 431 -7.97 12.11 -18.37
C ALA A 431 -7.42 12.58 -19.73
N ILE A 432 -8.18 13.40 -20.47
CA ILE A 432 -7.74 14.01 -21.74
C ILE A 432 -6.51 14.90 -21.50
N ASN A 433 -6.59 15.88 -20.60
CA ASN A 433 -5.47 16.80 -20.33
C ASN A 433 -4.20 16.06 -19.90
N GLY A 434 -4.32 15.03 -19.05
CA GLY A 434 -3.19 14.19 -18.66
C GLY A 434 -2.56 13.44 -19.83
N ALA A 435 -3.38 12.87 -20.72
CA ALA A 435 -2.91 12.15 -21.90
C ALA A 435 -2.33 13.07 -22.99
N GLU A 436 -2.87 14.28 -23.18
CA GLU A 436 -2.33 15.28 -24.12
C GLU A 436 -0.95 15.80 -23.66
N LEU A 437 -0.77 16.06 -22.35
CA LEU A 437 0.54 16.38 -21.77
C LEU A 437 1.56 15.26 -21.97
N TRP A 438 1.14 14.00 -21.77
CA TRP A 438 1.99 12.83 -22.03
C TRP A 438 2.37 12.69 -23.52
N LEU A 439 1.39 12.84 -24.44
CA LEU A 439 1.64 12.80 -25.88
C LEU A 439 2.64 13.87 -26.32
N ALA A 440 2.56 15.09 -25.75
CA ALA A 440 3.51 16.18 -26.00
C ALA A 440 4.90 15.94 -25.38
N ALA A 441 4.99 15.22 -24.25
CA ALA A 441 6.26 14.84 -23.65
C ALA A 441 7.00 13.76 -24.46
N VAL A 442 6.29 12.76 -24.99
CA VAL A 442 6.88 11.63 -25.75
C VAL A 442 7.37 12.04 -27.15
N THR A 443 6.93 13.19 -27.69
CA THR A 443 7.49 13.72 -28.95
C THR A 443 8.89 14.34 -28.80
N ASN A 444 9.39 14.55 -27.57
CA ASN A 444 10.75 15.04 -27.35
C ASN A 444 11.78 13.89 -27.25
N PRO A 445 12.84 13.86 -28.08
CA PRO A 445 13.83 12.76 -28.10
C PRO A 445 14.79 12.73 -26.88
N ARG A 446 14.48 13.47 -25.80
CA ARG A 446 15.21 13.50 -24.53
C ARG A 446 14.37 13.03 -23.33
N GLY A 447 13.12 12.60 -23.54
CA GLY A 447 12.18 12.24 -22.48
C GLY A 447 11.96 10.74 -22.32
N ASP A 448 12.22 10.21 -21.12
CA ASP A 448 11.93 8.82 -20.69
C ASP A 448 10.42 8.53 -20.49
N ALA A 449 9.54 9.34 -21.10
CA ALA A 449 8.08 9.30 -20.91
C ALA A 449 7.38 8.10 -21.57
N SER A 450 8.14 7.21 -22.22
CA SER A 450 7.65 5.97 -22.85
C SER A 450 6.87 5.08 -21.88
N ASN A 451 7.35 4.94 -20.64
CA ASN A 451 6.79 3.99 -19.68
C ASN A 451 5.44 4.44 -19.09
N GLU A 452 5.10 5.73 -19.14
CA GLU A 452 3.84 6.25 -18.58
C GLU A 452 2.62 6.02 -19.49
N GLY A 453 2.82 5.67 -20.77
CA GLY A 453 1.73 5.57 -21.75
C GLY A 453 0.64 4.57 -21.42
N GLY A 454 0.99 3.43 -20.79
CA GLY A 454 0.01 2.45 -20.34
C GLY A 454 -0.95 3.00 -19.28
N ARG A 455 -0.51 3.95 -18.45
CA ARG A 455 -1.34 4.61 -17.44
C ARG A 455 -2.36 5.54 -18.09
N HIS A 456 -1.93 6.36 -19.05
CA HIS A 456 -2.81 7.30 -19.75
C HIS A 456 -3.86 6.59 -20.60
N VAL A 457 -3.50 5.53 -21.33
CA VAL A 457 -4.48 4.70 -22.05
C VAL A 457 -5.53 4.11 -21.09
N ARG A 458 -5.11 3.49 -19.98
CA ARG A 458 -6.05 2.93 -18.99
C ARG A 458 -6.97 3.99 -18.37
N GLN A 459 -6.47 5.19 -18.09
CA GLN A 459 -7.28 6.30 -17.57
C GLN A 459 -8.32 6.79 -18.59
N LEU A 460 -7.95 6.88 -19.87
CA LEU A 460 -8.88 7.23 -20.95
C LEU A 460 -9.95 6.14 -21.15
N GLU A 461 -9.59 4.84 -21.09
CA GLU A 461 -10.58 3.75 -21.20
C GLU A 461 -11.57 3.73 -20.02
N LEU A 462 -11.09 4.00 -18.79
CA LEU A 462 -11.97 4.14 -17.62
C LEU A 462 -12.88 5.39 -17.74
N ALA A 463 -12.36 6.50 -18.26
CA ALA A 463 -13.15 7.69 -18.52
C ALA A 463 -14.23 7.44 -19.60
N LEU A 464 -13.92 6.69 -20.65
CA LEU A 464 -14.87 6.32 -21.70
C LEU A 464 -15.98 5.40 -21.18
N ARG A 465 -15.66 4.43 -20.31
CA ARG A 465 -16.66 3.59 -19.61
C ARG A 465 -17.50 4.39 -18.61
N ALA A 466 -16.96 5.44 -18.00
CA ALA A 466 -17.74 6.34 -17.16
C ALA A 466 -18.70 7.18 -18.03
N ALA A 467 -18.21 7.76 -19.12
CA ALA A 467 -18.99 8.57 -20.06
C ALA A 467 -20.16 7.80 -20.70
N ARG A 468 -19.94 6.55 -21.13
CA ARG A 468 -21.01 5.72 -21.72
C ARG A 468 -22.12 5.38 -20.72
N ARG A 469 -21.77 5.07 -19.47
CA ARG A 469 -22.75 4.82 -18.40
C ARG A 469 -23.54 6.07 -18.01
N ASP A 470 -22.88 7.23 -17.94
CA ASP A 470 -23.51 8.53 -17.65
C ASP A 470 -24.54 8.91 -18.74
N LEU A 471 -24.20 8.66 -20.00
CA LEU A 471 -25.09 8.86 -21.16
C LEU A 471 -26.05 7.69 -21.44
N LYS A 472 -26.07 6.65 -20.59
CA LYS A 472 -26.85 5.40 -20.75
C LYS A 472 -26.65 4.66 -22.09
N LEU A 473 -25.52 4.88 -22.75
CA LEU A 473 -25.22 4.27 -24.06
C LEU A 473 -24.99 2.76 -24.00
N ASP A 474 -24.82 2.19 -22.79
CA ASP A 474 -24.63 0.75 -22.57
C ASP A 474 -25.96 -0.03 -22.39
N GLU A 475 -27.14 0.62 -22.35
CA GLU A 475 -28.44 -0.05 -22.08
C GLU A 475 -29.10 -0.76 -23.29
N HIS A 476 -28.43 -0.84 -24.46
CA HIS A 476 -28.99 -1.45 -25.69
C HIS A 476 -28.08 -2.53 -26.31
N SER A 477 -27.92 -3.67 -25.63
CA SER A 477 -27.40 -4.90 -26.26
C SER A 477 -27.98 -6.23 -25.75
N THR A 478 -28.82 -6.25 -24.70
CA THR A 478 -29.34 -7.49 -24.11
C THR A 478 -30.79 -7.40 -23.65
N TYR A 479 -31.72 -7.05 -24.56
CA TYR A 479 -33.13 -7.52 -24.49
C TYR A 479 -33.87 -7.33 -25.85
N SER A 480 -33.56 -8.15 -26.85
CA SER A 480 -34.43 -8.34 -28.02
C SER A 480 -34.28 -9.76 -28.56
N GLY A 481 -35.10 -10.66 -28.02
CA GLY A 481 -35.10 -12.08 -28.33
C GLY A 481 -36.09 -12.79 -27.41
N THR A 482 -37.17 -13.32 -28.00
CA THR A 482 -38.31 -14.02 -27.38
C THR A 482 -39.43 -13.18 -26.74
N SER A 483 -40.22 -12.48 -27.57
CA SER A 483 -41.67 -12.29 -27.33
C SER A 483 -42.43 -11.94 -28.63
N ALA A 484 -42.42 -12.87 -29.60
CA ALA A 484 -43.12 -12.69 -30.89
C ALA A 484 -43.47 -14.03 -31.58
N GLN A 485 -43.98 -15.01 -30.84
CA GLN A 485 -44.49 -16.26 -31.42
C GLN A 485 -45.65 -16.86 -30.59
N ALA A 486 -46.74 -16.09 -30.45
CA ALA A 486 -47.98 -16.53 -29.80
C ALA A 486 -49.25 -15.87 -30.36
N ALA A 487 -49.30 -15.57 -31.67
CA ALA A 487 -50.44 -14.88 -32.29
C ALA A 487 -50.68 -15.25 -33.77
N GLN A 488 -50.55 -16.52 -34.17
CA GLN A 488 -50.99 -16.97 -35.49
C GLN A 488 -51.32 -18.47 -35.55
N ARG A 489 -52.49 -18.83 -34.98
CA ARG A 489 -53.21 -20.10 -35.28
C ARG A 489 -54.70 -19.97 -34.93
N LYS A 490 -55.39 -19.10 -35.65
CA LYS A 490 -56.85 -19.07 -35.89
C LYS A 490 -57.10 -18.02 -36.99
N GLY A 491 -57.62 -18.47 -38.12
CA GLY A 491 -57.52 -17.80 -39.42
C GLY A 491 -56.90 -18.78 -40.40
#